data_AF-A0A9Q3ZD71-F1
#
_entry.id   AF-A0A9Q3ZD71-F1
#
_cell.length_a   1.000
_cell.length_b   1.000
_cell.length_c   1.000
_cell.angle_alpha   90.00
_cell.angle_beta   90.00
_cell.angle_gamma   90.00
#
_symmetry.space_group_name_H-M   'P 1'
#
loop_
_entity.id
_entity.type
_entity.pdbx_description
1 polymer ?
#
loop_
_entity_poly.entity_id
_entity_poly.type
_entity_poly.pdbx_seq_one_letter_code
_entity_poly.pdbx_strand_id
1 'polypeptide(L)'
;MNAKAPFALYEALRNVNVEPDKAKAVVEALETDMETHLATKQDITLVTKEIALVESRILSRMYQAMLVQGFTIIGAIIAVLKIFG
;
A
#
# COMPACT_ATOMS: atom_id res chain seq x y z
N MET A 1 16.76 -5.37 8.38
CA MET A 1 17.89 -4.72 7.67
C MET A 1 19.11 -5.62 7.74
N ASN A 2 19.80 -5.88 6.63
CA ASN A 2 21.01 -6.70 6.64
C ASN A 2 22.18 -5.83 7.13
N ALA A 3 22.61 -6.00 8.39
CA ALA A 3 23.69 -5.22 9.02
C ALA A 3 25.03 -5.27 8.25
N LYS A 4 25.14 -6.14 7.25
CA LYS A 4 26.31 -6.29 6.39
C LYS A 4 26.51 -5.14 5.41
N ALA A 5 25.45 -4.46 4.97
CA ALA A 5 25.52 -3.35 4.00
C ALA A 5 26.19 -2.07 4.56
N PRO A 6 25.78 -1.52 5.72
CA PRO A 6 26.40 -0.32 6.28
C PRO A 6 27.87 -0.55 6.68
N PHE A 7 28.18 -1.74 7.21
CA PHE A 7 29.56 -2.11 7.55
C PHE A 7 30.48 -2.18 6.32
N ALA A 8 30.02 -2.85 5.25
CA ALA A 8 30.80 -2.97 4.02
C ALA A 8 31.03 -1.61 3.34
N LEU A 9 30.04 -0.71 3.39
CA LEU A 9 30.18 0.65 2.86
C LEU A 9 31.18 1.48 3.67
N TYR A 10 31.09 1.43 5.01
CA TYR A 10 32.06 2.09 5.88
C TYR A 10 33.49 1.62 5.59
N GLU A 11 33.70 0.30 5.51
CA GLU A 11 35.00 -0.31 5.21
C GLU A 11 35.51 0.13 3.83
N ALA A 12 34.65 0.15 2.81
CA ALA A 12 35.00 0.63 1.47
C ALA A 12 35.42 2.11 1.46
N LEU A 13 34.73 2.98 2.21
CA LEU A 13 35.07 4.40 2.34
C LEU A 13 36.42 4.60 3.03
N ARG A 14 36.70 3.80 4.07
CA ARG A 14 38.01 3.80 4.75
C ARG A 14 39.12 3.33 3.83
N ASN A 15 38.86 2.35 2.97
CA ASN A 15 39.84 1.83 1.99
C ASN A 15 40.23 2.85 0.92
N VAL A 16 39.38 3.82 0.62
CA VAL A 16 39.70 4.95 -0.28
C VAL A 16 40.15 6.21 0.47
N ASN A 17 40.64 6.06 1.70
CA ASN A 17 41.17 7.13 2.55
C ASN A 17 40.17 8.23 2.97
N VAL A 18 38.88 7.92 3.06
CA VAL A 18 37.92 8.86 3.69
C VAL A 18 38.13 8.84 5.21
N GLU A 19 38.16 10.02 5.84
CA GLU A 19 38.26 10.15 7.31
C GLU A 19 37.13 9.40 8.03
N PRO A 20 37.38 8.81 9.21
CA PRO A 20 36.38 8.00 9.93
C PRO A 20 35.05 8.73 10.16
N ASP A 21 35.12 10.00 10.56
CA ASP A 21 33.93 10.80 10.87
C ASP A 21 33.10 11.08 9.61
N LYS A 22 33.78 11.33 8.48
CA LYS A 22 33.12 11.54 7.18
C LYS A 22 32.51 10.24 6.64
N ALA A 23 33.20 9.11 6.79
CA ALA A 23 32.69 7.81 6.40
C ALA A 23 31.44 7.43 7.20
N LYS A 24 31.46 7.70 8.51
CA LYS A 24 30.31 7.48 9.40
C LYS A 24 29.13 8.37 9.01
N ALA A 25 29.36 9.65 8.74
CA ALA A 25 28.31 10.58 8.32
C ALA A 25 27.63 10.16 7.01
N VAL A 26 28.37 9.60 6.04
CA VAL A 26 27.79 9.08 4.79
C VAL A 26 26.92 7.85 5.03
N VAL A 27 27.37 6.92 5.89
CA VAL A 27 26.58 5.73 6.24
C VAL A 27 25.31 6.12 6.99
N GLU A 28 25.41 7.05 7.94
CA GLU A 28 24.28 7.55 8.73
C GLU A 28 23.27 8.32 7.86
N ALA A 29 23.74 9.14 6.93
CA ALA A 29 22.89 9.82 5.96
C ALA A 29 22.18 8.81 5.02
N LEU A 30 22.87 7.76 4.58
CA LEU A 30 22.29 6.71 3.74
C LEU A 30 21.26 5.88 4.51
N GLU A 31 21.54 5.48 5.75
CA GLU A 31 20.58 4.77 6.59
C GLU A 31 19.33 5.62 6.81
N THR A 32 19.52 6.91 7.12
CA THR A 32 18.40 7.86 7.27
C THR A 32 17.59 7.99 5.99
N ASP A 33 18.23 8.10 4.82
CA ASP A 33 17.54 8.20 3.53
C ASP A 33 16.78 6.91 3.17
N MET A 34 17.38 5.75 3.48
CA MET A 34 16.73 4.45 3.31
C MET A 34 15.53 4.24 4.22
N GLU A 35 15.53 4.80 5.43
CA GLU A 35 14.40 4.73 6.34
C GLU A 35 13.31 5.75 6.02
N THR A 36 13.66 6.91 5.45
CA THR A 36 12.73 8.04 5.28
C THR A 36 12.13 8.17 3.87
N HIS A 37 12.88 7.82 2.82
CA HIS A 37 12.47 8.08 1.43
C HIS A 37 12.24 6.82 0.60
N LEU A 38 12.72 5.67 1.05
CA LEU A 38 12.53 4.40 0.33
C LEU A 38 11.36 3.63 0.95
N ALA A 39 10.22 3.61 0.25
CA ALA A 39 9.16 2.66 0.55
C ALA A 39 9.76 1.25 0.49
N THR A 40 9.79 0.55 1.61
CA THR A 40 10.37 -0.78 1.67
C THR A 40 9.50 -1.73 0.85
N LYS A 41 10.08 -2.85 0.39
CA LYS A 41 9.28 -3.91 -0.28
C LYS A 41 8.09 -4.37 0.58
N GLN A 42 8.23 -4.27 1.90
CA GLN A 42 7.17 -4.58 2.86
C GLN A 42 6.04 -3.55 2.79
N ASP A 43 6.34 -2.26 2.68
CA ASP A 43 5.34 -1.19 2.54
C ASP A 43 4.55 -1.35 1.24
N ILE A 44 5.23 -1.64 0.13
CA ILE A 44 4.57 -1.91 -1.16
C ILE A 44 3.63 -3.12 -1.06
N THR A 45 4.08 -4.18 -0.38
CA THR A 45 3.26 -5.38 -0.16
C THR A 45 2.04 -5.09 0.71
N LEU A 46 2.20 -4.24 1.75
CA LEU A 46 1.12 -3.82 2.61
C LEU A 46 0.08 -3.02 1.83
N VAL A 47 0.52 -2.01 1.07
CA VAL A 47 -0.36 -1.18 0.24
C VAL A 47 -1.11 -2.03 -0.79
N THR A 48 -0.44 -2.98 -1.45
CA THR A 48 -1.09 -3.87 -2.42
C THR A 48 -2.18 -4.74 -1.78
N LYS A 49 -1.95 -5.23 -0.55
CA LYS A 49 -2.97 -5.98 0.21
C LYS A 49 -4.16 -5.10 0.58
N GLU A 50 -3.91 -3.87 1.03
CA GLU A 50 -4.98 -2.94 1.38
C GLU A 50 -5.84 -2.58 0.17
N ILE A 51 -5.21 -2.33 -0.99
CA ILE A 51 -5.92 -2.09 -2.26
C ILE A 51 -6.83 -3.27 -2.62
N ALA A 52 -6.31 -4.50 -2.60
CA ALA A 52 -7.10 -5.70 -2.91
C ALA A 52 -8.31 -5.86 -1.95
N LEU A 53 -8.13 -5.49 -0.68
CA LEU A 53 -9.20 -5.55 0.33
C LEU A 53 -10.27 -4.48 0.05
N VAL A 54 -9.86 -3.28 -0.34
CA VAL A 54 -10.77 -2.19 -0.75
C VAL A 54 -11.56 -2.58 -2.00
N GLU A 55 -10.91 -3.16 -3.02
CA GLU A 55 -11.59 -3.64 -4.23
C GLU A 55 -12.67 -4.68 -3.90
N SER A 56 -12.33 -5.67 -3.07
CA SER A 56 -13.30 -6.68 -2.60
C SER A 56 -14.48 -6.05 -1.86
N ARG A 57 -14.23 -5.05 -1.00
CA ARG A 57 -15.29 -4.33 -0.29
C ARG A 57 -16.19 -3.53 -1.24
N ILE A 58 -15.63 -2.90 -2.27
CA ILE A 58 -16.40 -2.16 -3.28
C ILE A 58 -17.33 -3.12 -4.03
N LEU A 59 -16.79 -4.22 -4.55
CA LEU A 59 -17.57 -5.23 -5.29
C LEU A 59 -18.68 -5.82 -4.42
N SER A 60 -18.38 -6.15 -3.16
CA SER A 60 -19.38 -6.67 -2.23
C SER A 60 -20.51 -5.68 -1.97
N ARG A 61 -20.18 -4.39 -1.74
CA ARG A 61 -21.20 -3.34 -1.56
C ARG A 61 -22.03 -3.12 -2.80
N MET A 62 -21.42 -3.15 -3.99
CA MET A 62 -22.14 -3.04 -5.26
C MET A 62 -23.10 -4.21 -5.46
N TYR A 63 -22.66 -5.44 -5.19
CA TYR A 63 -23.52 -6.62 -5.27
C TYR A 63 -24.72 -6.53 -4.31
N GLN A 64 -24.49 -6.14 -3.06
CA GLN A 64 -25.56 -5.94 -2.08
C GLN A 64 -26.53 -4.84 -2.52
N ALA A 65 -26.03 -3.70 -3.01
CA ALA A 65 -26.87 -2.61 -3.49
C ALA A 65 -27.73 -3.05 -4.69
N MET A 66 -27.17 -3.81 -5.63
CA MET A 66 -27.88 -4.33 -6.79
C MET A 66 -29.00 -5.29 -6.39
N LEU A 67 -28.75 -6.19 -5.42
CA LEU A 67 -29.79 -7.08 -4.89
C LEU A 67 -30.95 -6.32 -4.27
N VAL A 68 -30.67 -5.33 -3.41
CA VAL A 68 -31.71 -4.52 -2.75
C VAL A 68 -32.53 -3.74 -3.79
N GLN A 69 -31.88 -3.11 -4.76
CA GLN A 69 -32.56 -2.33 -5.78
C GLN A 69 -33.42 -3.21 -6.71
N GLY A 70 -33.00 -4.45 -7.01
CA GLY A 70 -33.81 -5.39 -7.79
C GLY A 70 -35.21 -5.61 -7.19
N PHE A 71 -35.29 -5.80 -5.86
CA PHE A 71 -36.58 -5.93 -5.17
C PHE A 71 -37.42 -4.66 -5.25
N THR A 72 -36.80 -3.48 -5.13
CA THR A 72 -37.52 -2.20 -5.23
C THR A 72 -38.11 -1.96 -6.62
N ILE A 73 -37.36 -2.29 -7.68
CA ILE A 73 -37.80 -2.12 -9.07
C ILE A 73 -38.96 -3.07 -9.37
N ILE A 74 -38.83 -4.35 -9.01
CA ILE A 74 -39.90 -5.35 -9.20
C ILE A 74 -41.17 -4.94 -8.44
N GLY A 75 -41.02 -4.51 -7.18
CA GLY A 75 -42.15 -4.05 -6.36
C GLY A 75 -42.86 -2.84 -6.96
N ALA A 76 -42.11 -1.86 -7.47
CA ALA A 76 -42.67 -0.68 -8.12
C ALA A 76 -43.47 -1.05 -9.39
N ILE A 77 -42.95 -1.98 -10.21
CA ILE A 77 -43.65 -2.46 -11.41
C ILE A 77 -44.98 -3.12 -11.03
N ILE A 78 -44.99 -4.02 -10.04
CA ILE A 78 -46.21 -4.69 -9.58
C ILE A 78 -47.24 -3.67 -9.05
N ALA A 79 -46.78 -2.67 -8.28
CA ALA A 79 -47.66 -1.64 -7.74
C ALA A 79 -48.32 -0.81 -8.86
N VAL A 80 -47.56 -0.43 -9.90
CA VAL A 80 -48.09 0.28 -11.07
C VAL A 80 -49.12 -0.56 -11.80
N LEU A 81 -48.83 -1.84 -12.08
CA LEU A 81 -49.77 -2.73 -12.77
C LEU A 81 -51.10 -2.90 -12.01
N LYS A 82 -51.07 -2.89 -10.68
CA LYS A 82 -52.28 -2.99 -9.86
C LYS A 82 -53.13 -1.71 -9.83
N ILE A 83 -52.54 -0.54 -10.07
CA ILE A 83 -53.25 0.74 -10.06
C ILE A 83 -53.95 1.01 -11.41
N PHE A 84 -53.36 0.54 -12.51
CA PHE A 84 -53.85 0.78 -13.88
C PHE A 84 -54.61 -0.42 -14.50
N GLY A 85 -54.61 -1.58 -13.86
CA GLY A 85 -55.30 -2.79 -14.29
C GLY A 85 -56.59 -3.09 -13.56
#